data_AF-A0A1X7UC15-F1
#
_entry.id   AF-A0A1X7UC15-F1
#
_cell.length_a   1.000
_cell.length_b   1.000
_cell.length_c   1.000
_cell.angle_alpha   90.00
_cell.angle_beta   90.00
_cell.angle_gamma   90.00
#
_symmetry.space_group_name_H-M   'P 1'
#
loop_
_entity.id
_entity.type
_entity.pdbx_description
1 polymer ?
#
loop_
_entity_poly.entity_id
_entity_poly.type
_entity_poly.pdbx_seq_one_letter_code
_entity_poly.pdbx_strand_id
1 'polypeptide(L)'
;HMHVIPQQSCLDNEDWTVSTINDFSRKLLFVNFKSPSLVYFCLKWFVQFKKIAFELLDCYSDLHCTGHPEYRKEEVRTFHLNPCFLQWREKDNIHVPSNELDSWVSGWQEGWGILMSELDLSKKKLESFKSDTKKFREEYQILSFLSTKRLISIHERIMEDFCDIETLLHEIGFLFILDINGRSCLKSTIKMIPELVSDANVHPVERVGSFLYFLVQSDIIHPYLSKCLRSDLNLNKERTFKISLISAFCYSNLELMNLILWIFKKIPSYFQLLRCSVATIEEDIELFFDRINSSDFSKMKYLILGVNTINNELQR
;
A
#
# COMPACT_ATOMS: atom_id res chain seq x y z
N HIS A 1 63.62 -14.09 7.06
CA HIS A 1 62.60 -13.97 8.11
C HIS A 1 61.55 -12.98 7.64
N MET A 2 60.36 -13.46 7.32
CA MET A 2 59.26 -12.68 6.74
C MET A 2 58.54 -11.95 7.86
N HIS A 3 58.58 -10.61 7.83
CA HIS A 3 57.69 -9.76 8.62
C HIS A 3 56.31 -9.80 7.97
N VAL A 4 55.33 -10.38 8.67
CA VAL A 4 53.92 -10.17 8.36
C VAL A 4 53.48 -8.96 9.17
N ILE A 5 53.33 -7.84 8.47
CA ILE A 5 52.63 -6.66 8.95
C ILE A 5 51.15 -7.08 9.12
N PRO A 6 50.49 -6.82 10.27
CA PRO A 6 49.06 -7.00 10.34
C PRO A 6 48.44 -5.99 9.38
N GLN A 7 47.86 -6.51 8.30
CA GLN A 7 47.04 -5.75 7.39
C GLN A 7 45.98 -5.00 8.20
N GLN A 8 45.89 -3.69 7.96
CA GLN A 8 44.69 -2.91 8.19
C GLN A 8 43.52 -3.70 7.57
N SER A 9 42.77 -4.41 8.40
CA SER A 9 41.48 -4.92 7.97
C SER A 9 40.59 -3.69 7.85
N CYS A 10 40.33 -3.33 6.60
CA CYS A 10 39.14 -2.66 6.15
C CYS A 10 37.99 -2.89 7.15
N LEU A 11 37.38 -1.81 7.64
CA LEU A 11 35.98 -1.86 8.00
C LEU A 11 35.26 -2.22 6.71
N ASP A 12 35.14 -3.52 6.45
CA ASP A 12 34.14 -4.00 5.51
C ASP A 12 32.82 -3.49 6.10
N ASN A 13 32.22 -2.51 5.43
CA ASN A 13 30.81 -2.20 5.61
C ASN A 13 30.05 -3.46 5.21
N GLU A 14 29.96 -4.43 6.11
CA GLU A 14 29.12 -5.60 5.91
C GLU A 14 27.68 -5.10 5.87
N ASP A 15 27.09 -5.10 4.69
CA ASP A 15 25.68 -4.80 4.51
C ASP A 15 24.84 -5.94 5.12
N TRP A 16 24.24 -5.66 6.27
CA TRP A 16 23.38 -6.62 6.94
C TRP A 16 21.96 -6.54 6.37
N THR A 17 21.52 -7.63 5.75
CA THR A 17 20.14 -7.78 5.28
C THR A 17 19.18 -8.09 6.43
N VAL A 18 17.86 -7.94 6.18
CA VAL A 18 16.81 -8.36 7.12
C VAL A 18 16.98 -9.84 7.54
N SER A 19 17.39 -10.71 6.62
CA SER A 19 17.68 -12.12 6.92
C SER A 19 18.86 -12.25 7.89
N THR A 20 19.96 -11.55 7.61
CA THR A 20 21.17 -11.56 8.44
C THR A 20 20.87 -11.07 9.86
N ILE A 21 20.12 -9.97 10.01
CA ILE A 21 19.69 -9.41 11.30
C ILE A 21 18.83 -10.41 12.07
N ASN A 22 17.92 -11.10 11.38
CA ASN A 22 17.06 -12.11 11.99
C ASN A 22 17.83 -13.34 12.48
N ASP A 23 18.77 -13.83 11.68
CA ASP A 23 19.60 -14.97 12.06
C ASP A 23 20.55 -14.63 13.20
N PHE A 24 21.13 -13.43 13.21
CA PHE A 24 21.92 -12.95 14.35
C PHE A 24 21.05 -12.87 15.62
N SER A 25 19.85 -12.27 15.51
CA SER A 25 18.90 -12.19 16.63
C SER A 25 18.50 -13.57 17.19
N ARG A 26 18.38 -14.60 16.34
CA ARG A 26 18.13 -15.98 16.80
C ARG A 26 19.32 -16.56 17.55
N LYS A 27 20.54 -16.35 17.05
CA LYS A 27 21.78 -16.81 17.69
C LYS A 27 21.99 -16.15 19.06
N LEU A 28 21.59 -14.88 19.22
CA LEU A 28 21.70 -14.15 20.48
C LEU A 28 20.88 -14.76 21.63
N LEU A 29 19.79 -15.49 21.35
CA LEU A 29 18.97 -16.15 22.36
C LEU A 29 19.71 -17.27 23.10
N PHE A 30 20.83 -17.76 22.57
CA PHE A 30 21.62 -18.85 23.14
C PHE A 30 22.86 -18.35 23.91
N VAL A 31 23.07 -17.04 24.00
CA VAL A 31 24.23 -16.47 24.68
C VAL A 31 23.91 -16.30 26.16
N ASN A 32 24.67 -16.97 27.04
CA ASN A 32 24.60 -16.75 28.48
C ASN A 32 25.52 -15.58 28.88
N PHE A 33 24.94 -14.51 29.43
CA PHE A 33 25.67 -13.37 29.98
C PHE A 33 25.24 -13.10 31.42
N LYS A 34 26.16 -12.58 32.25
CA LYS A 34 25.85 -12.13 33.61
C LYS A 34 25.07 -10.81 33.54
N SER A 35 23.96 -10.74 34.27
CA SER A 35 23.20 -9.50 34.46
C SER A 35 23.62 -8.84 35.78
N PRO A 36 23.87 -7.51 35.82
CA PRO A 36 24.04 -6.58 34.70
C PRO A 36 25.49 -6.59 34.15
N SER A 37 25.65 -6.53 32.83
CA SER A 37 26.95 -6.35 32.15
C SER A 37 26.79 -5.46 30.91
N LEU A 38 27.88 -4.90 30.37
CA LEU A 38 27.85 -4.15 29.11
C LEU A 38 27.21 -4.97 27.99
N VAL A 39 27.52 -6.27 27.92
CA VAL A 39 26.92 -7.22 26.96
C VAL A 39 25.39 -7.28 27.12
N TYR A 40 24.88 -7.37 28.35
CA TYR A 40 23.44 -7.31 28.62
C TYR A 40 22.79 -6.04 28.07
N PHE A 41 23.44 -4.89 28.30
CA PHE A 41 22.96 -3.58 27.83
C PHE A 41 22.97 -3.45 26.30
N CYS A 42 24.05 -3.88 25.63
CA CYS A 42 24.14 -3.91 24.17
C CYS A 42 23.08 -4.81 23.53
N LEU A 43 22.80 -5.97 24.13
CA LEU A 43 21.80 -6.90 23.63
C LEU A 43 20.39 -6.36 23.79
N LYS A 44 20.08 -5.77 24.95
CA LYS A 44 18.79 -5.11 25.16
C LYS A 44 18.58 -3.99 24.15
N TRP A 45 19.60 -3.16 23.93
CA TRP A 45 19.58 -2.11 22.92
C TRP A 45 19.37 -2.68 21.50
N PHE A 46 20.11 -3.71 21.10
CA PHE A 46 19.98 -4.33 19.77
C PHE A 46 18.56 -4.89 19.52
N VAL A 47 18.00 -5.63 20.47
CA VAL A 47 16.65 -6.21 20.36
C VAL A 47 15.59 -5.12 20.19
N GLN A 48 15.72 -4.07 20.99
CA GLN A 48 14.84 -2.91 20.94
C GLN A 48 14.99 -2.17 19.60
N PHE A 49 16.23 -1.91 19.16
CA PHE A 49 16.53 -1.22 17.92
C PHE A 49 15.98 -1.98 16.71
N LYS A 50 16.23 -3.29 16.65
CA LYS A 50 15.71 -4.18 15.60
C LYS A 50 14.19 -4.06 15.47
N LYS A 51 13.47 -4.07 16.60
CA LYS A 51 12.01 -3.97 16.60
C LYS A 51 11.53 -2.68 15.94
N ILE A 52 12.09 -1.53 16.34
CA ILE A 52 11.73 -0.23 15.74
C ILE A 52 12.10 -0.18 14.27
N ALA A 53 13.33 -0.60 13.92
CA ALA A 53 13.80 -0.55 12.55
C ALA A 53 12.88 -1.36 11.61
N PHE A 54 12.37 -2.51 12.08
CA PHE A 54 11.42 -3.31 11.32
C PHE A 54 10.03 -2.66 11.28
N GLU A 55 9.52 -2.13 12.39
CA GLU A 55 8.25 -1.38 12.37
C GLU A 55 8.30 -0.15 11.44
N LEU A 56 9.45 0.52 11.38
CA LEU A 56 9.68 1.65 10.48
C LEU A 56 9.75 1.22 9.02
N LEU A 57 10.44 0.10 8.74
CA LEU A 57 10.50 -0.50 7.42
C LEU A 57 9.10 -0.88 6.93
N ASP A 58 8.30 -1.53 7.77
CA ASP A 58 6.92 -1.90 7.47
C ASP A 58 6.08 -0.64 7.20
N CYS A 59 6.21 0.40 8.03
CA CYS A 59 5.51 1.67 7.83
C CYS A 59 5.88 2.37 6.53
N TYR A 60 7.16 2.37 6.15
CA TYR A 60 7.62 2.93 4.87
C TYR A 60 7.12 2.13 3.68
N SER A 61 7.13 0.79 3.79
CA SER A 61 6.54 -0.09 2.78
C SER A 61 5.06 0.23 2.58
N ASP A 62 4.31 0.40 3.66
CA ASP A 62 2.88 0.78 3.61
C ASP A 62 2.66 2.16 2.97
N LEU A 63 3.48 3.15 3.31
CA LEU A 63 3.43 4.50 2.71
C LEU A 63 3.73 4.46 1.20
N HIS A 64 4.71 3.65 0.78
CA HIS A 64 5.00 3.43 -0.63
C HIS A 64 3.83 2.72 -1.33
N CYS A 65 3.32 1.62 -0.75
CA CYS A 65 2.21 0.84 -1.31
C CYS A 65 0.90 1.63 -1.41
N THR A 66 0.67 2.58 -0.51
CA THR A 66 -0.48 3.50 -0.57
C THR A 66 -0.27 4.66 -1.55
N GLY A 67 0.94 4.85 -2.06
CA GLY A 67 1.24 5.87 -3.08
C GLY A 67 1.54 7.26 -2.52
N HIS A 68 1.94 7.35 -1.25
CA HIS A 68 2.27 8.61 -0.60
C HIS A 68 3.38 9.34 -1.38
N PRO A 69 3.21 10.63 -1.77
CA PRO A 69 4.13 11.35 -2.65
C PRO A 69 5.60 11.32 -2.21
N GLU A 70 5.86 11.54 -0.92
CA GLU A 70 7.22 11.51 -0.33
C GLU A 70 7.89 10.14 -0.32
N TYR A 71 7.14 9.05 -0.53
CA TYR A 71 7.63 7.66 -0.43
C TYR A 71 7.50 6.92 -1.77
N ARG A 72 7.31 7.62 -2.89
CA ARG A 72 7.15 7.01 -4.23
C ARG A 72 8.41 6.39 -4.80
N LYS A 73 9.56 6.95 -4.43
CA LYS A 73 10.87 6.44 -4.85
C LYS A 73 11.46 5.69 -3.67
N GLU A 74 12.03 4.52 -3.94
CA GLU A 74 12.86 3.81 -2.98
C GLU A 74 14.14 4.64 -2.72
N GLU A 75 14.03 5.62 -1.83
CA GLU A 75 15.18 6.37 -1.35
C GLU A 75 15.79 5.64 -0.15
N VAL A 76 17.10 5.40 -0.21
CA VAL A 76 17.85 4.84 0.91
C VAL A 76 17.89 5.88 2.03
N ARG A 77 17.12 5.65 3.09
CA ARG A 77 17.16 6.46 4.31
C ARG A 77 18.21 5.88 5.27
N THR A 78 19.30 6.62 5.45
CA THR A 78 20.39 6.23 6.35
C THR A 78 20.23 6.92 7.69
N PHE A 79 20.10 6.14 8.76
CA PHE A 79 20.12 6.64 10.13
C PHE A 79 21.50 6.41 10.74
N HIS A 80 22.21 7.49 11.04
CA HIS A 80 23.48 7.42 11.74
C HIS A 80 23.23 7.32 13.24
N LEU A 81 23.29 6.10 13.77
CA LEU A 81 23.33 5.88 15.21
C LEU A 81 24.70 6.30 15.71
N ASN A 82 24.76 7.28 16.61
CA ASN A 82 26.03 7.77 17.15
C ASN A 82 26.77 6.60 17.83
N PRO A 83 27.92 6.15 17.29
CA PRO A 83 28.60 4.97 17.78
C PRO A 83 29.52 5.40 18.91
N CYS A 84 28.98 5.60 20.12
CA CYS A 84 29.80 5.73 21.33
C CYS A 84 30.73 4.51 21.54
N PHE A 85 30.53 3.42 20.77
CA PHE A 85 31.28 2.17 20.80
C PHE A 85 32.64 2.17 20.09
N LEU A 86 32.89 3.05 19.11
CA LEU A 86 34.04 2.87 18.21
C LEU A 86 35.41 3.21 18.83
N GLN A 87 35.46 3.85 20.01
CA GLN A 87 36.73 4.18 20.66
C GLN A 87 37.35 3.03 21.47
N TRP A 88 36.65 1.89 21.63
CA TRP A 88 37.09 0.80 22.51
C TRP A 88 37.78 -0.38 21.82
N ARG A 89 37.90 -0.39 20.48
CA ARG A 89 38.63 -1.48 19.79
C ARG A 89 40.14 -1.50 20.06
N GLU A 90 40.70 -0.47 20.69
CA GLU A 90 42.17 -0.36 20.86
C GLU A 90 42.70 -0.70 22.26
N LYS A 91 41.86 -1.00 23.26
CA LYS A 91 42.36 -1.33 24.61
C LYS A 91 41.72 -2.59 25.17
N ASP A 92 42.46 -3.68 25.00
CA ASP A 92 42.29 -4.93 25.73
C ASP A 92 42.38 -4.67 27.25
N ASN A 93 41.28 -4.28 27.89
CA ASN A 93 40.91 -4.62 29.28
C ASN A 93 39.63 -3.89 29.71
N ILE A 94 38.63 -4.70 30.07
CA ILE A 94 37.26 -4.31 30.39
C ILE A 94 37.20 -3.67 31.79
N HIS A 95 37.26 -2.34 31.83
CA HIS A 95 36.70 -1.54 32.91
C HIS A 95 36.15 -0.25 32.32
N VAL A 96 34.82 -0.17 32.16
CA VAL A 96 34.13 1.08 31.84
C VAL A 96 33.97 1.84 33.15
N PRO A 97 34.61 3.01 33.33
CA PRO A 97 34.34 3.86 34.47
C PRO A 97 32.84 4.17 34.54
N SER A 98 32.21 4.10 35.72
CA SER A 98 30.76 4.29 35.87
C SER A 98 30.25 5.62 35.30
N ASN A 99 31.10 6.64 35.31
CA ASN A 99 30.89 7.97 34.73
C ASN A 99 30.84 7.99 33.18
N GLU A 100 31.40 7.01 32.49
CA GLU A 100 31.30 6.89 31.03
C GLU A 100 30.06 6.10 30.60
N LEU A 101 29.61 5.14 31.43
CA LEU A 101 28.40 4.34 31.15
C LEU A 101 27.15 5.21 31.00
N ASP A 102 27.00 6.24 31.85
CA ASP A 102 25.84 7.16 31.80
C ASP A 102 25.80 7.99 30.51
N SER A 103 26.97 8.42 30.00
CA SER A 103 27.08 9.13 28.72
C SER A 103 26.71 8.22 27.55
N TRP A 104 27.06 6.93 27.61
CA TRP A 104 26.74 5.95 26.57
C TRP A 104 25.26 5.61 26.54
N VAL A 105 24.67 5.38 27.71
CA VAL A 105 23.22 5.19 27.85
C VAL A 105 22.47 6.41 27.32
N SER A 106 22.96 7.62 27.57
CA SER A 106 22.39 8.87 27.04
C SER A 106 22.49 8.97 25.52
N GLY A 107 23.64 8.64 24.92
CA GLY A 107 23.82 8.61 23.46
C GLY A 107 22.95 7.55 22.77
N TRP A 108 22.72 6.41 23.42
CA TRP A 108 21.77 5.41 22.94
C TRP A 108 20.33 5.90 22.99
N GLN A 109 19.95 6.62 24.06
CA GLN A 109 18.62 7.22 24.20
C GLN A 109 18.36 8.30 23.14
N GLU A 110 19.39 9.04 22.73
CA GLU A 110 19.28 10.05 21.67
C GLU A 110 19.03 9.42 20.29
N GLY A 111 19.88 8.46 19.87
CA GLY A 111 19.67 7.73 18.60
C GLY A 111 18.35 6.95 18.58
N TRP A 112 17.95 6.43 19.73
CA TRP A 112 16.64 5.81 19.95
C TRP A 112 15.48 6.80 19.77
N GLY A 113 15.60 8.00 20.34
CA GLY A 113 14.60 9.05 20.25
C GLY A 113 14.35 9.50 18.82
N ILE A 114 15.41 9.57 17.99
CA ILE A 114 15.30 9.91 16.57
C ILE A 114 14.45 8.88 15.82
N LEU A 115 14.74 7.59 15.98
CA LEU A 115 14.01 6.52 15.28
C LEU A 115 12.57 6.37 15.76
N MET A 116 12.33 6.50 17.07
CA MET A 116 10.97 6.53 17.61
C MET A 116 10.17 7.71 17.07
N SER A 117 10.77 8.91 17.05
CA SER A 117 10.12 10.10 16.52
C SER A 117 9.79 9.95 15.03
N GLU A 118 10.69 9.38 14.25
CA GLU A 118 10.47 9.11 12.83
C GLU A 118 9.37 8.06 12.61
N LEU A 119 9.35 7.00 13.42
CA LEU A 119 8.28 6.00 13.39
C LEU A 119 6.91 6.61 13.72
N ASP A 120 6.83 7.43 14.77
CA ASP A 120 5.59 8.10 15.16
C ASP A 120 5.12 9.09 14.10
N LEU A 121 6.04 9.84 13.50
CA LEU A 121 5.73 10.75 12.39
C LEU A 121 5.21 9.98 11.17
N SER A 122 5.87 8.87 10.82
CA SER A 122 5.51 8.05 9.66
C SER A 122 4.17 7.36 9.84
N LYS A 123 3.88 6.84 11.04
CA LYS A 123 2.55 6.27 11.38
C LYS A 123 1.45 7.32 11.26
N LYS A 124 1.67 8.54 11.79
CA LYS A 124 0.71 9.66 11.64
C LYS A 124 0.47 10.04 10.18
N LYS A 125 1.53 10.10 9.36
CA LYS A 125 1.41 10.35 7.92
C LYS A 125 0.59 9.26 7.24
N LEU A 126 0.86 7.99 7.56
CA LEU A 126 0.14 6.85 6.99
C LEU A 126 -1.35 6.86 7.34
N GLU A 127 -1.68 7.08 8.62
CA GLU A 127 -3.06 7.15 9.09
C GLU A 127 -3.82 8.32 8.46
N SER A 128 -3.22 9.52 8.42
CA SER A 128 -3.80 10.69 7.76
C SER A 128 -4.05 10.41 6.27
N PHE A 129 -3.07 9.84 5.58
CA PHE A 129 -3.14 9.57 4.15
C PHE A 129 -4.19 8.50 3.81
N LYS A 130 -4.31 7.44 4.63
CA LYS A 130 -5.38 6.44 4.50
C LYS A 130 -6.76 7.07 4.75
N SER A 131 -6.88 7.93 5.76
CA SER A 131 -8.12 8.65 6.05
C SER A 131 -8.55 9.55 4.88
N ASP A 132 -7.62 10.33 4.32
CA ASP A 132 -7.89 11.19 3.17
C ASP A 132 -8.26 10.37 1.94
N THR A 133 -7.54 9.28 1.67
CA THR A 133 -7.86 8.34 0.59
C THR A 133 -9.29 7.82 0.72
N LYS A 134 -9.72 7.42 1.92
CA LYS A 134 -11.09 6.96 2.17
C LYS A 134 -12.11 8.07 1.88
N LYS A 135 -11.88 9.28 2.41
CA LYS A 135 -12.73 10.44 2.16
C LYS A 135 -12.91 10.72 0.67
N PHE A 136 -11.82 10.69 -0.11
CA PHE A 136 -11.90 10.91 -1.56
C PHE A 136 -12.63 9.78 -2.29
N ARG A 137 -12.51 8.53 -1.84
CA ARG A 137 -13.29 7.41 -2.41
C ARG A 137 -14.80 7.57 -2.13
N GLU A 138 -15.17 8.12 -0.98
CA GLU A 138 -16.55 8.45 -0.64
C GLU A 138 -17.09 9.63 -1.48
N GLU A 139 -16.25 10.65 -1.71
CA GLU A 139 -16.58 11.81 -2.54
C GLU A 139 -16.74 11.44 -4.02
N TYR A 140 -15.79 10.68 -4.56
CA TYR A 140 -15.77 10.23 -5.95
C TYR A 140 -16.10 8.74 -6.03
N GLN A 141 -17.39 8.39 -6.03
CA GLN A 141 -17.84 7.00 -6.01
C GLN A 141 -17.24 6.12 -7.13
N ILE A 142 -16.87 6.72 -8.28
CA ILE A 142 -16.20 6.02 -9.39
C ILE A 142 -14.83 5.44 -9.01
N LEU A 143 -14.18 5.97 -7.97
CA LEU A 143 -12.92 5.44 -7.47
C LEU A 143 -13.09 4.06 -6.84
N SER A 144 -14.30 3.70 -6.38
CA SER A 144 -14.58 2.36 -5.84
C SER A 144 -14.32 1.24 -6.86
N PHE A 145 -14.21 1.54 -8.17
CA PHE A 145 -13.90 0.55 -9.21
C PHE A 145 -12.39 0.31 -9.41
N LEU A 146 -11.54 1.06 -8.70
CA LEU A 146 -10.09 1.07 -8.89
C LEU A 146 -9.38 0.76 -7.57
N SER A 147 -8.51 -0.26 -7.56
CA SER A 147 -7.61 -0.50 -6.43
C SER A 147 -6.56 0.60 -6.32
N THR A 148 -5.97 0.75 -5.13
CA THR A 148 -4.96 1.77 -4.85
C THR A 148 -3.79 1.67 -5.83
N LYS A 149 -3.34 0.45 -6.15
CA LYS A 149 -2.32 0.21 -7.18
C LYS A 149 -2.69 0.80 -8.56
N ARG A 150 -3.96 0.64 -8.99
CA ARG A 150 -4.43 1.21 -10.26
C ARG A 150 -4.55 2.72 -10.18
N LEU A 151 -4.99 3.26 -9.06
CA LEU A 151 -5.05 4.71 -8.82
C LEU A 151 -3.67 5.35 -8.91
N ILE A 152 -2.65 4.73 -8.31
CA ILE A 152 -1.26 5.17 -8.40
C ILE A 152 -0.80 5.18 -9.86
N SER A 153 -1.02 4.07 -10.59
CA SER A 153 -0.60 3.98 -12.00
C SER A 153 -1.32 5.01 -12.89
N ILE A 154 -2.60 5.26 -12.66
CA ILE A 154 -3.36 6.30 -13.38
C ILE A 154 -2.80 7.69 -13.03
N HIS A 155 -2.56 7.96 -11.75
CA HIS A 155 -2.00 9.22 -11.28
C HIS A 155 -0.65 9.52 -11.93
N GLU A 156 0.27 8.55 -11.94
CA GLU A 156 1.59 8.69 -12.55
C GLU A 156 1.49 9.09 -14.02
N ARG A 157 0.63 8.44 -14.80
CA ARG A 157 0.44 8.74 -16.22
C ARG A 157 -0.26 10.06 -16.50
N ILE A 158 -1.11 10.54 -15.58
CA ILE A 158 -1.68 11.89 -15.67
C ILE A 158 -0.58 12.94 -15.44
N MET A 159 0.41 12.61 -14.61
CA MET A 159 1.52 13.52 -14.26
C MET A 159 2.72 13.48 -15.20
N GLU A 160 2.78 12.50 -16.10
CA GLU A 160 3.85 12.41 -17.10
C GLU A 160 3.72 13.54 -18.14
N ASP A 161 4.84 14.21 -18.44
CA ASP A 161 4.92 15.26 -19.48
C ASP A 161 4.43 14.77 -20.86
N PHE A 162 4.51 13.45 -21.10
CA PHE A 162 3.95 12.77 -22.25
C PHE A 162 2.99 11.66 -21.79
N CYS A 163 1.78 12.06 -21.41
CA CYS A 163 0.71 11.14 -21.05
C CYS A 163 0.51 10.05 -22.14
N ASP A 164 0.84 8.80 -21.83
CA ASP A 164 0.49 7.66 -22.69
C ASP A 164 -1.01 7.36 -22.61
N ILE A 165 -1.74 8.04 -23.49
CA ILE A 165 -3.20 7.96 -23.54
C ILE A 165 -3.68 6.55 -23.83
N GLU A 166 -2.97 5.75 -24.61
CA GLU A 166 -3.42 4.39 -24.94
C GLU A 166 -3.40 3.50 -23.70
N THR A 167 -2.36 3.63 -22.89
CA THR A 167 -2.26 2.88 -21.65
C THR A 167 -3.24 3.44 -20.60
N LEU A 168 -3.41 4.76 -20.50
CA LEU A 168 -4.45 5.37 -19.65
C LEU A 168 -5.86 4.89 -20.04
N LEU A 169 -6.17 4.84 -21.34
CA LEU A 169 -7.41 4.28 -21.89
C LEU A 169 -7.56 2.79 -21.53
N HIS A 170 -6.47 2.03 -21.49
CA HIS A 170 -6.53 0.63 -21.05
C HIS A 170 -6.94 0.52 -19.58
N GLU A 171 -6.46 1.41 -18.71
CA GLU A 171 -6.81 1.38 -17.28
C GLU A 171 -8.24 1.78 -17.01
N ILE A 172 -8.74 2.82 -17.67
CA ILE A 172 -10.07 3.39 -17.39
C ILE A 172 -11.15 2.92 -18.37
N GLY A 173 -10.76 2.22 -19.44
CA GLY A 173 -11.62 1.88 -20.56
C GLY A 173 -12.82 1.01 -20.19
N PHE A 174 -12.74 0.26 -19.09
CA PHE A 174 -13.84 -0.55 -18.57
C PHE A 174 -15.07 0.28 -18.15
N LEU A 175 -14.90 1.59 -17.92
CA LEU A 175 -15.98 2.51 -17.59
C LEU A 175 -16.85 2.85 -18.81
N PHE A 176 -16.36 2.57 -20.02
CA PHE A 176 -16.94 3.05 -21.27
C PHE A 176 -17.29 1.92 -22.25
N ILE A 177 -18.19 2.23 -23.17
CA ILE A 177 -18.48 1.45 -24.37
C ILE A 177 -17.44 1.87 -25.40
N LEU A 178 -16.40 1.05 -25.55
CA LEU A 178 -15.26 1.33 -26.44
C LEU A 178 -15.53 0.88 -27.88
N ASP A 179 -16.55 1.45 -28.54
CA ASP A 179 -16.62 1.38 -29.99
C ASP A 179 -15.60 2.34 -30.65
N ILE A 180 -15.47 2.29 -31.98
CA ILE A 180 -14.47 3.09 -32.71
C ILE A 180 -14.63 4.59 -32.42
N ASN A 181 -15.88 5.07 -32.31
CA ASN A 181 -16.18 6.47 -32.08
C ASN A 181 -15.92 6.86 -30.62
N GLY A 182 -16.34 6.03 -29.66
CA GLY A 182 -16.11 6.22 -28.24
C GLY A 182 -14.62 6.26 -27.91
N ARG A 183 -13.81 5.39 -28.51
CA ARG A 183 -12.34 5.42 -28.34
C ARG A 183 -11.74 6.73 -28.84
N SER A 184 -12.16 7.19 -30.02
CA SER A 184 -11.67 8.46 -30.60
C SER A 184 -12.06 9.67 -29.73
N CYS A 185 -13.32 9.74 -29.31
CA CYS A 185 -13.82 10.77 -28.40
C CYS A 185 -13.07 10.77 -27.07
N LEU A 186 -12.95 9.61 -26.40
CA LEU A 186 -12.19 9.47 -25.15
C LEU A 186 -10.75 9.94 -25.31
N LYS A 187 -10.07 9.53 -26.37
CA LYS A 187 -8.69 9.95 -26.65
C LYS A 187 -8.58 11.47 -26.80
N SER A 188 -9.53 12.11 -27.48
CA SER A 188 -9.53 13.56 -27.63
C SER A 188 -9.81 14.29 -26.31
N THR A 189 -10.76 13.82 -25.51
CA THR A 189 -11.13 14.44 -24.25
C THR A 189 -10.03 14.27 -23.19
N ILE A 190 -9.41 13.09 -23.12
CA ILE A 190 -8.29 12.84 -22.20
C ILE A 190 -7.10 13.76 -22.48
N LYS A 191 -6.87 14.20 -23.73
CA LYS A 191 -5.81 15.18 -24.01
C LYS A 191 -6.05 16.55 -23.39
N MET A 192 -7.31 16.91 -23.17
CA MET A 192 -7.70 18.25 -22.73
C MET A 192 -7.78 18.37 -21.20
N ILE A 193 -7.99 17.25 -20.48
CA ILE A 193 -8.25 17.27 -19.03
C ILE A 193 -6.98 17.49 -18.17
N PRO A 194 -5.78 16.96 -18.48
CA PRO A 194 -4.61 17.09 -17.61
C PRO A 194 -4.24 18.54 -17.25
N GLU A 195 -4.48 19.49 -18.16
CA GLU A 195 -4.26 20.93 -17.92
C GLU A 195 -5.20 21.51 -16.84
N LEU A 196 -6.33 20.85 -16.56
CA LEU A 196 -7.34 21.29 -15.57
C LEU A 196 -7.08 20.75 -14.16
N VAL A 197 -6.20 19.74 -14.01
CA VAL A 197 -5.97 19.04 -12.74
C VAL A 197 -4.49 19.12 -12.28
N SER A 198 -3.76 20.12 -12.78
CA SER A 198 -2.30 20.20 -12.75
C SER A 198 -1.68 20.71 -11.45
N ASP A 199 -2.47 20.99 -10.40
CA ASP A 199 -1.89 21.45 -9.13
C ASP A 199 -1.16 20.30 -8.45
N ALA A 200 0.17 20.35 -8.44
CA ALA A 200 1.07 19.32 -7.91
C ALA A 200 0.82 18.97 -6.43
N ASN A 201 0.24 19.88 -5.65
CA ASN A 201 0.02 19.71 -4.22
C ASN A 201 -1.24 18.91 -3.86
N VAL A 202 -2.06 18.54 -4.86
CA VAL A 202 -3.29 17.78 -4.66
C VAL A 202 -2.99 16.31 -4.34
N HIS A 203 -3.78 15.74 -3.44
CA HIS A 203 -3.67 14.33 -3.07
C HIS A 203 -3.82 13.42 -4.32
N PRO A 204 -3.01 12.37 -4.50
CA PRO A 204 -3.01 11.57 -5.73
C PRO A 204 -4.39 11.01 -6.09
N VAL A 205 -5.10 10.49 -5.09
CA VAL A 205 -6.45 9.92 -5.23
C VAL A 205 -7.48 10.99 -5.60
N GLU A 206 -7.40 12.19 -5.02
CA GLU A 206 -8.27 13.33 -5.35
C GLU A 206 -8.07 13.78 -6.79
N ARG A 207 -6.81 13.83 -7.25
CA ARG A 207 -6.47 14.16 -8.64
C ARG A 207 -7.09 13.17 -9.62
N VAL A 208 -6.96 11.87 -9.35
CA VAL A 208 -7.59 10.82 -10.17
C VAL A 208 -9.11 10.91 -10.10
N GLY A 209 -9.67 11.17 -8.91
CA GLY A 209 -11.10 11.39 -8.69
C GLY A 209 -11.65 12.53 -9.55
N SER A 210 -11.02 13.71 -9.45
CA SER A 210 -11.31 14.89 -10.24
C SER A 210 -11.21 14.60 -11.74
N PHE A 211 -10.11 13.99 -12.18
CA PHE A 211 -9.90 13.62 -13.58
C PHE A 211 -11.04 12.74 -14.11
N LEU A 212 -11.39 11.68 -13.39
CA LEU A 212 -12.47 10.77 -13.78
C LEU A 212 -13.83 11.47 -13.73
N TYR A 213 -14.06 12.32 -12.72
CA TYR A 213 -15.28 13.09 -12.59
C TYR A 213 -15.49 14.02 -13.80
N PHE A 214 -14.48 14.81 -14.18
CA PHE A 214 -14.56 15.65 -15.38
C PHE A 214 -14.76 14.82 -16.65
N LEU A 215 -14.11 13.66 -16.75
CA LEU A 215 -14.23 12.79 -17.91
C LEU A 215 -15.66 12.24 -18.06
N VAL A 216 -16.29 11.78 -16.97
CA VAL A 216 -17.64 11.19 -17.03
C VAL A 216 -18.74 12.24 -17.14
N GLN A 217 -18.51 13.47 -16.65
CA GLN A 217 -19.46 14.58 -16.80
C GLN A 217 -19.37 15.27 -18.17
N SER A 218 -18.38 14.94 -19.00
CA SER A 218 -18.27 15.50 -20.35
C SER A 218 -19.42 15.04 -21.24
N ASP A 219 -20.19 16.00 -21.77
CA ASP A 219 -21.29 15.73 -22.72
C ASP A 219 -20.87 14.90 -23.94
N ILE A 220 -19.60 15.01 -24.34
CA ILE A 220 -19.01 14.25 -25.45
C ILE A 220 -18.86 12.77 -25.09
N ILE A 221 -18.52 12.48 -23.83
CA ILE A 221 -18.20 11.13 -23.34
C ILE A 221 -19.41 10.45 -22.72
N HIS A 222 -20.34 11.21 -22.14
CA HIS A 222 -21.52 10.71 -21.47
C HIS A 222 -22.31 9.66 -22.30
N PRO A 223 -22.51 9.80 -23.64
CA PRO A 223 -23.16 8.78 -24.47
C PRO A 223 -22.42 7.43 -24.51
N TYR A 224 -21.12 7.44 -24.26
CA TYR A 224 -20.24 6.27 -24.27
C TYR A 224 -20.03 5.68 -22.87
N LEU A 225 -20.53 6.29 -21.79
CA LEU A 225 -20.49 5.66 -20.48
C LEU A 225 -21.20 4.31 -20.50
N SER A 226 -20.64 3.33 -19.78
CA SER A 226 -21.31 2.05 -19.56
C SER A 226 -22.70 2.32 -19.00
N LYS A 227 -23.73 1.61 -19.50
CA LYS A 227 -25.13 1.82 -19.09
C LYS A 227 -25.34 1.79 -17.57
N CYS A 228 -24.47 1.09 -16.85
CA CYS A 228 -24.49 0.98 -15.41
C CYS A 228 -24.08 2.26 -14.69
N LEU A 229 -23.32 3.14 -15.34
CA LEU A 229 -22.76 4.40 -14.81
C LEU A 229 -23.53 5.65 -15.28
N ARG A 230 -24.61 5.47 -16.04
CA ARG A 230 -25.41 6.59 -16.59
C ARG A 230 -26.49 7.13 -15.65
N SER A 231 -26.69 6.49 -14.49
CA SER A 231 -27.61 7.00 -13.47
C SER A 231 -26.96 8.17 -12.74
N ASP A 232 -27.75 9.22 -12.47
CA ASP A 232 -27.30 10.41 -11.74
C ASP A 232 -26.54 10.01 -10.48
N LEU A 233 -25.27 10.44 -10.39
CA LEU A 233 -24.28 10.13 -9.33
C LEU A 233 -24.64 10.73 -7.95
N ASN A 234 -25.93 10.85 -7.63
CA ASN A 234 -26.43 11.60 -6.50
C ASN A 234 -27.49 10.81 -5.72
N LEU A 235 -27.11 10.33 -4.53
CA LEU A 235 -27.79 10.47 -3.23
C LEU A 235 -27.52 9.25 -2.35
N ASN A 236 -26.66 9.42 -1.35
CA ASN A 236 -26.51 8.50 -0.22
C ASN A 236 -27.87 8.23 0.43
N LYS A 237 -28.38 7.02 0.26
CA LYS A 237 -29.47 6.47 1.07
C LYS A 237 -28.99 5.15 1.65
N GLU A 238 -29.04 5.03 2.96
CA GLU A 238 -28.90 3.74 3.63
C GLU A 238 -29.92 2.76 3.04
N ARG A 239 -29.44 1.61 2.58
CA ARG A 239 -30.29 0.56 2.02
C ARG A 239 -29.92 -0.80 2.60
N THR A 240 -30.95 -1.57 2.88
CA THR A 240 -30.84 -2.96 3.30
C THR A 240 -30.69 -3.85 2.06
N PHE A 241 -29.59 -4.61 2.01
CA PHE A 241 -29.38 -5.63 0.99
C PHE A 241 -29.72 -7.03 1.54
N LYS A 242 -30.19 -7.92 0.67
CA LYS A 242 -30.46 -9.31 1.01
C LYS A 242 -29.28 -10.18 0.58
N ILE A 243 -28.54 -10.69 1.56
CA ILE A 243 -27.50 -11.70 1.32
C ILE A 243 -28.17 -13.05 1.14
N SER A 244 -27.74 -13.81 0.13
CA SER A 244 -28.14 -15.21 -0.06
C SER A 244 -26.88 -16.04 -0.20
N LEU A 245 -26.69 -17.00 0.70
CA LEU A 245 -25.57 -17.94 0.62
C LEU A 245 -25.99 -19.12 -0.25
N ILE A 246 -25.19 -19.41 -1.28
CA ILE A 246 -25.36 -20.59 -2.12
C ILE A 246 -24.19 -21.52 -1.81
N SER A 247 -24.47 -22.61 -1.08
CA SER A 247 -23.47 -23.66 -0.89
C SER A 247 -23.29 -24.39 -2.22
N ALA A 248 -22.06 -24.38 -2.70
CA ALA A 248 -21.73 -24.82 -4.03
C ALA A 248 -20.48 -25.69 -4.00
N PHE A 249 -20.62 -26.91 -3.46
CA PHE A 249 -19.52 -27.84 -3.29
C PHE A 249 -19.18 -28.52 -4.64
N CYS A 250 -17.92 -28.44 -5.07
CA CYS A 250 -17.39 -29.15 -6.24
C CYS A 250 -18.02 -28.83 -7.62
N TYR A 251 -18.17 -27.54 -7.95
CA TYR A 251 -18.58 -27.15 -9.30
C TYR A 251 -17.40 -27.06 -10.27
N SER A 252 -17.59 -27.62 -11.47
CA SER A 252 -16.77 -27.35 -12.64
C SER A 252 -16.93 -25.90 -13.11
N ASN A 253 -15.97 -25.40 -13.91
CA ASN A 253 -16.07 -24.06 -14.50
C ASN A 253 -17.35 -23.85 -15.33
N LEU A 254 -17.85 -24.92 -15.98
CA LEU A 254 -19.08 -24.85 -16.78
C LEU A 254 -20.32 -24.63 -15.90
N GLU A 255 -20.42 -25.35 -14.79
CA GLU A 255 -21.54 -25.22 -13.88
C GLU A 255 -21.53 -23.87 -13.15
N LEU A 256 -20.34 -23.36 -12.84
CA LEU A 256 -20.18 -22.00 -12.31
C LEU A 256 -20.70 -20.95 -13.31
N MET A 257 -20.35 -21.09 -14.59
CA MET A 257 -20.88 -20.22 -15.65
C MET A 257 -22.40 -20.33 -15.78
N ASN A 258 -22.96 -21.54 -15.70
CA ASN A 258 -24.40 -21.75 -15.71
C ASN A 258 -25.09 -21.09 -14.51
N LEU A 259 -24.49 -21.17 -13.31
CA LEU A 259 -25.00 -20.48 -12.12
C LEU A 259 -24.99 -18.96 -12.31
N ILE A 260 -23.91 -18.40 -12.84
CA ILE A 260 -23.81 -16.96 -13.15
C ILE A 260 -24.93 -16.56 -14.12
N LEU A 261 -25.08 -17.30 -15.23
CA LEU A 261 -26.13 -17.02 -16.21
C LEU A 261 -27.53 -17.19 -15.64
N TRP A 262 -27.75 -18.15 -14.74
CA TRP A 262 -29.03 -18.33 -14.05
C TRP A 262 -29.35 -17.15 -13.12
N ILE A 263 -28.37 -16.66 -12.35
CA ILE A 263 -28.55 -15.52 -11.43
C ILE A 263 -28.83 -14.23 -12.20
N PHE A 264 -28.02 -13.94 -13.22
CA PHE A 264 -28.01 -12.65 -13.91
C PHE A 264 -28.90 -12.59 -15.15
N LYS A 265 -29.26 -13.74 -15.75
CA LYS A 265 -29.95 -13.88 -17.06
C LYS A 265 -29.20 -13.27 -18.25
N LYS A 266 -27.98 -12.77 -18.02
CA LYS A 266 -27.05 -12.17 -18.97
C LYS A 266 -25.64 -12.29 -18.40
N ILE A 267 -24.64 -11.97 -19.21
CA ILE A 267 -23.27 -11.82 -18.71
C ILE A 267 -23.25 -10.61 -17.75
N PRO A 268 -22.85 -10.79 -16.48
CA PRO A 268 -22.72 -9.68 -15.54
C PRO A 268 -21.58 -8.75 -15.94
N SER A 269 -21.67 -7.48 -15.54
CA SER A 269 -20.55 -6.54 -15.66
C SER A 269 -19.42 -6.95 -14.72
N TYR A 270 -18.18 -6.59 -15.06
CA TYR A 270 -16.98 -6.99 -14.30
C TYR A 270 -17.06 -6.64 -12.81
N PHE A 271 -17.71 -5.53 -12.44
CA PHE A 271 -17.83 -5.06 -11.06
C PHE A 271 -18.91 -5.79 -10.23
N GLN A 272 -19.79 -6.57 -10.88
CA GLN A 272 -20.85 -7.33 -10.22
C GLN A 272 -20.36 -8.69 -9.70
N LEU A 273 -19.15 -9.10 -10.09
CA LEU A 273 -18.53 -10.35 -9.69
C LEU A 273 -17.24 -10.08 -8.92
N LEU A 274 -17.12 -10.66 -7.72
CA LEU A 274 -15.86 -10.79 -7.02
C LEU A 274 -15.46 -12.26 -7.01
N ARG A 275 -14.36 -12.60 -7.67
CA ARG A 275 -13.78 -13.95 -7.60
C ARG A 275 -12.67 -13.95 -6.58
N CYS A 276 -12.95 -14.52 -5.42
CA CYS A 276 -11.97 -14.71 -4.37
C CYS A 276 -10.92 -15.75 -4.80
N SER A 277 -9.69 -15.53 -4.34
CA SER A 277 -8.55 -16.42 -4.45
C SER A 277 -7.66 -16.27 -3.22
N VAL A 278 -6.63 -17.10 -3.10
CA VAL A 278 -5.63 -16.98 -2.03
C VAL A 278 -4.91 -15.62 -2.03
N ALA A 279 -4.88 -14.93 -3.19
CA ALA A 279 -4.26 -13.62 -3.35
C ALA A 279 -5.23 -12.44 -3.14
N THR A 280 -6.51 -12.69 -2.87
CA THR A 280 -7.48 -11.62 -2.62
C THR A 280 -7.16 -10.92 -1.30
N ILE A 281 -7.13 -9.58 -1.33
CA ILE A 281 -6.80 -8.74 -0.19
C ILE A 281 -8.03 -8.02 0.36
N GLU A 282 -7.90 -7.43 1.55
CA GLU A 282 -8.94 -6.64 2.22
C GLU A 282 -9.52 -5.55 1.32
N GLU A 283 -8.65 -4.78 0.65
CA GLU A 283 -9.06 -3.70 -0.27
C GLU A 283 -10.01 -4.21 -1.37
N ASP A 284 -9.78 -5.39 -1.94
CA ASP A 284 -10.64 -5.92 -3.01
C ASP A 284 -12.09 -6.12 -2.53
N ILE A 285 -12.23 -6.56 -1.28
CA ILE A 285 -13.50 -6.84 -0.62
C ILE A 285 -14.17 -5.53 -0.23
N GLU A 286 -13.44 -4.62 0.42
CA GLU A 286 -13.93 -3.29 0.79
C GLU A 286 -14.48 -2.55 -0.42
N LEU A 287 -13.69 -2.45 -1.50
CA LEU A 287 -14.12 -1.79 -2.73
C LEU A 287 -15.34 -2.46 -3.37
N PHE A 288 -15.47 -3.78 -3.24
CA PHE A 288 -16.67 -4.49 -3.72
C PHE A 288 -17.90 -4.11 -2.91
N PHE A 289 -17.79 -4.01 -1.59
CA PHE A 289 -18.89 -3.56 -0.75
C PHE A 289 -19.20 -2.07 -0.88
N ASP A 290 -18.19 -1.21 -1.11
CA ASP A 290 -18.40 0.20 -1.44
C ASP A 290 -19.29 0.35 -2.68
N ARG A 291 -19.04 -0.45 -3.72
CA ARG A 291 -19.87 -0.49 -4.92
C ARG A 291 -21.29 -0.97 -4.64
N ILE A 292 -21.46 -1.98 -3.79
CA ILE A 292 -22.79 -2.47 -3.40
C ILE A 292 -23.58 -1.40 -2.63
N ASN A 293 -22.90 -0.70 -1.73
CA ASN A 293 -23.49 0.30 -0.85
C ASN A 293 -23.74 1.63 -1.55
N SER A 294 -23.08 1.89 -2.69
CA SER A 294 -23.36 3.06 -3.52
C SER A 294 -24.82 3.08 -3.99
N SER A 295 -25.42 4.27 -3.90
CA SER A 295 -26.80 4.55 -4.28
C SER A 295 -27.17 4.12 -5.68
N ASP A 296 -26.18 4.20 -6.57
CA ASP A 296 -26.37 4.11 -8.03
C ASP A 296 -26.33 2.66 -8.48
N PHE A 297 -25.58 1.81 -7.78
CA PHE A 297 -25.40 0.40 -8.11
C PHE A 297 -26.11 -0.56 -7.15
N SER A 298 -26.68 -0.07 -6.04
CA SER A 298 -27.39 -0.90 -5.03
C SER A 298 -28.59 -1.70 -5.56
N LYS A 299 -29.15 -1.35 -6.74
CA LYS A 299 -30.25 -2.11 -7.37
C LYS A 299 -29.77 -3.31 -8.20
N MET A 300 -28.47 -3.50 -8.32
CA MET A 300 -27.89 -4.59 -9.11
C MET A 300 -27.75 -5.86 -8.28
N LYS A 301 -27.68 -6.99 -8.97
CA LYS A 301 -27.24 -8.24 -8.36
C LYS A 301 -25.72 -8.24 -8.29
N TYR A 302 -25.19 -8.85 -7.25
CA TYR A 302 -23.77 -9.05 -7.01
C TYR A 302 -23.53 -10.50 -6.61
N LEU A 303 -22.35 -11.01 -6.94
CA LEU A 303 -21.99 -12.39 -6.62
C LEU A 303 -20.51 -12.46 -6.24
N ILE A 304 -20.26 -13.02 -5.06
CA ILE A 304 -18.93 -13.35 -4.58
C ILE A 304 -18.73 -14.86 -4.75
N LEU A 305 -17.62 -15.24 -5.37
CA LEU A 305 -17.28 -16.62 -5.70
C LEU A 305 -16.04 -17.04 -4.94
N GLY A 306 -16.03 -18.26 -4.39
CA GLY A 306 -14.83 -18.83 -3.77
C GLY A 306 -14.48 -18.23 -2.40
N VAL A 307 -15.46 -17.74 -1.65
CA VAL A 307 -15.27 -17.17 -0.30
C VAL A 307 -14.51 -18.15 0.63
N ASN A 308 -14.66 -19.45 0.44
CA ASN A 308 -13.95 -20.48 1.20
C ASN A 308 -12.44 -20.56 0.89
N THR A 309 -11.93 -19.82 -0.10
CA THR A 309 -10.51 -19.84 -0.51
C THR A 309 -9.68 -18.71 0.09
N ILE A 310 -10.33 -17.67 0.61
CA ILE A 310 -9.66 -16.55 1.31
C ILE A 310 -9.41 -16.90 2.77
N ASN A 311 -8.52 -16.15 3.43
CA ASN A 311 -8.19 -16.38 4.84
C ASN A 311 -9.44 -16.18 5.74
N ASN A 312 -9.43 -16.78 6.94
CA ASN A 312 -10.58 -16.70 7.85
C ASN A 312 -10.85 -15.29 8.40
N GLU A 313 -9.84 -14.42 8.40
CA GLU A 313 -9.98 -13.04 8.87
C GLU A 313 -10.77 -12.20 7.86
N LEU A 314 -10.47 -12.32 6.55
CA LEU A 314 -11.19 -11.66 5.46
C LEU A 314 -12.58 -12.27 5.21
N GLN A 315 -12.82 -13.52 5.62
CA GLN A 315 -14.16 -14.12 5.55
C GLN A 315 -15.13 -13.56 6.60
N ARG A 316 -14.61 -13.06 7.73
CA ARG A 316 -15.40 -12.55 8.85
C ARG A 316 -15.82 -11.11 8.59
#